data_AF-A0AAX2DIT0-F1
#
_entry.id   AF-A0AAX2DIT0-F1
#
_cell.length_a   1.000
_cell.length_b   1.000
_cell.length_c   1.000
_cell.angle_alpha   90.00
_cell.angle_beta   90.00
_cell.angle_gamma   90.00
#
_symmetry.space_group_name_H-M   'P 1'
#
loop_
_entity.id
_entity.type
_entity.pdbx_description
1 polymer ?
#
loop_
_entity_poly.entity_id
_entity_poly.type
_entity_poly.pdbx_seq_one_letter_code
_entity_poly.pdbx_strand_id
1 'polypeptide(L)'
;MNTNVTPGNTPNPATRFAQSQNVSRHMSSREIAELIGSSHDNVLKTIRALVTKGVVSSNDTPYVHPQNGQVYREFLLSQRDTLVVVSGYSVELRARIIDRWQELEAQAGQFQIPATYAEALQAAADQAKDNQTLRLVILDQAPKVAAINRLAAAGGAICITDAAKHLQLKPSKLFAWMQQNRWIFRRQGSGRWTAYQPRITSGLMVHKVTALKPDSETGADRAAFDPLVTPKGLARLAELNIGASL
;
A
#
# COMPACT_ATOMS: atom_id res chain seq x y z
N MET A 1 56.82 -13.96 16.03
CA MET A 1 56.68 -12.51 16.25
C MET A 1 55.36 -12.08 15.64
N ASN A 2 54.53 -11.48 16.49
CA ASN A 2 53.12 -11.12 16.31
C ASN A 2 52.93 -10.00 15.26
N THR A 3 52.00 -10.17 14.32
CA THR A 3 50.68 -9.49 14.15
C THR A 3 50.71 -8.00 13.75
N ASN A 4 50.08 -7.66 12.62
CA ASN A 4 48.74 -7.05 12.60
C ASN A 4 48.31 -6.64 11.19
N VAL A 5 47.25 -7.28 10.69
CA VAL A 5 46.41 -6.79 9.59
C VAL A 5 45.23 -6.08 10.24
N THR A 6 45.04 -4.81 9.90
CA THR A 6 43.97 -3.93 10.39
C THR A 6 42.59 -4.41 9.87
N PRO A 7 41.60 -4.68 10.72
CA PRO A 7 40.22 -4.86 10.29
C PRO A 7 39.51 -3.51 10.17
N GLY A 8 38.92 -3.24 9.01
CA GLY A 8 38.07 -2.07 8.77
C GLY A 8 36.87 -2.06 9.71
N ASN A 9 36.67 -0.90 10.35
CA ASN A 9 35.67 -0.67 11.38
C ASN A 9 34.36 -0.18 10.75
N THR A 10 33.35 -1.06 10.63
CA THR A 10 31.94 -0.68 10.47
C THR A 10 31.14 -1.30 11.62
N PRO A 11 30.78 -0.52 12.67
CA PRO A 11 30.14 -1.06 13.85
C PRO A 11 28.62 -1.04 13.70
N ASN A 12 28.08 -1.74 12.70
CA ASN A 12 26.65 -2.07 12.72
C ASN A 12 26.30 -3.26 11.80
N PRO A 13 26.54 -4.50 12.24
CA PRO A 13 25.73 -5.61 11.74
C PRO A 13 24.29 -5.34 12.19
N ALA A 14 23.37 -5.26 11.23
CA ALA A 14 21.94 -5.05 11.45
C ALA A 14 21.44 -5.81 12.69
N THR A 15 20.63 -5.14 13.52
CA THR A 15 20.02 -5.69 14.73
C THR A 15 19.41 -7.06 14.43
N ARG A 16 20.16 -8.13 14.69
CA ARG A 16 19.60 -9.46 14.84
C ARG A 16 18.64 -9.32 16.01
N PHE A 17 17.34 -9.51 15.77
CA PHE A 17 16.36 -9.59 16.83
C PHE A 17 16.81 -10.70 17.77
N ALA A 18 17.52 -10.31 18.83
CA ALA A 18 17.98 -11.20 19.87
C ALA A 18 16.73 -11.74 20.54
N GLN A 19 16.46 -13.03 20.30
CA GLN A 19 15.66 -13.91 21.14
C GLN A 19 14.54 -13.18 21.89
N SER A 20 13.32 -13.22 21.35
CA SER A 20 12.13 -12.93 22.14
C SER A 20 12.22 -13.76 23.42
N GLN A 21 12.50 -13.11 24.54
CA GLN A 21 12.42 -13.75 25.85
C GLN A 21 10.97 -14.19 26.01
N ASN A 22 10.73 -15.48 25.81
CA ASN A 22 9.45 -16.12 26.02
C ASN A 22 9.29 -16.27 27.54
N VAL A 23 9.09 -15.16 28.25
CA VAL A 23 8.51 -15.19 29.59
C VAL A 23 7.13 -15.76 29.34
N SER A 24 6.88 -17.00 29.77
CA SER A 24 5.60 -17.68 29.56
C SER A 24 4.48 -16.76 30.06
N ARG A 25 3.82 -16.07 29.14
CA ARG A 25 2.73 -15.15 29.44
C ARG A 25 1.51 -16.01 29.72
N HIS A 26 1.03 -15.95 30.95
CA HIS A 26 -0.18 -16.65 31.36
C HIS A 26 -1.29 -15.64 31.62
N MET A 27 -2.54 -16.08 31.51
CA MET A 27 -3.70 -15.32 31.94
C MET A 27 -4.45 -16.11 32.99
N SER A 28 -4.79 -15.45 34.10
CA SER A 28 -5.53 -16.06 35.19
C SER A 28 -7.00 -16.27 34.82
N SER A 29 -7.64 -17.28 35.41
CA SER A 29 -9.08 -17.48 35.27
C SER A 29 -9.92 -16.30 35.78
N ARG A 30 -9.37 -15.48 36.69
CA ARG A 30 -10.00 -14.25 37.19
C ARG A 30 -10.01 -13.14 36.13
N GLU A 31 -8.86 -12.89 35.52
CA GLU A 31 -8.75 -11.94 34.40
C GLU A 31 -9.63 -12.37 33.22
N ILE A 32 -9.68 -13.67 32.93
CA ILE A 32 -10.60 -14.23 31.91
C ILE A 32 -12.05 -13.91 32.25
N ALA A 33 -12.45 -14.13 33.51
CA ALA A 33 -13.82 -13.86 33.97
C ALA A 33 -14.18 -12.38 33.85
N GLU A 34 -13.27 -11.49 34.24
CA GLU A 34 -13.43 -10.05 34.12
C GLU A 34 -13.56 -9.59 32.66
N LEU A 35 -12.69 -10.07 31.77
CA LEU A 35 -12.69 -9.69 30.35
C LEU A 35 -13.94 -10.18 29.60
N ILE A 36 -14.45 -11.36 29.94
CA ILE A 36 -15.64 -11.94 29.31
C ILE A 36 -16.93 -11.40 29.95
N GLY A 37 -16.85 -10.84 31.16
CA GLY A 37 -18.03 -10.47 31.95
C GLY A 37 -18.81 -11.67 32.47
N SER A 38 -18.14 -12.80 32.73
CA SER A 38 -18.74 -14.00 33.31
C SER A 38 -18.31 -14.17 34.77
N SER A 39 -19.08 -14.94 35.56
CA SER A 39 -18.66 -15.24 36.92
C SER A 39 -17.42 -16.14 36.93
N HIS A 40 -16.50 -15.87 37.87
CA HIS A 40 -15.28 -16.66 38.03
C HIS A 40 -15.58 -18.15 38.23
N ASP A 41 -16.64 -18.48 38.98
CA ASP A 41 -17.09 -19.87 39.18
C ASP A 41 -17.48 -20.57 37.88
N ASN A 42 -18.16 -19.87 36.96
CA ASN A 42 -18.51 -20.43 35.66
C ASN A 42 -17.26 -20.68 34.83
N VAL A 43 -16.29 -19.75 34.85
CA VAL A 43 -15.01 -19.90 34.17
C VAL A 43 -14.22 -21.09 34.74
N LEU A 44 -14.17 -21.25 36.07
CA LEU A 44 -13.53 -22.40 36.71
C LEU A 44 -14.18 -23.73 36.32
N LYS A 45 -15.52 -23.80 36.27
CA LYS A 45 -16.24 -25.00 35.81
C LYS A 45 -15.88 -25.34 34.37
N THR A 46 -15.86 -24.35 33.49
CA THR A 46 -15.49 -24.52 32.08
C THR A 46 -14.05 -25.01 31.92
N ILE A 47 -13.10 -24.37 32.61
CA ILE A 47 -11.68 -24.76 32.56
C ILE A 47 -11.51 -26.20 33.07
N ARG A 48 -12.11 -26.55 34.20
CA ARG A 48 -12.06 -27.93 34.74
C ARG A 48 -12.62 -28.94 33.74
N ALA A 49 -13.76 -28.64 33.12
CA ALA A 49 -14.35 -29.52 32.10
C ALA A 49 -13.43 -29.68 30.87
N LEU A 50 -12.74 -28.62 30.45
CA LEU A 50 -11.78 -28.66 29.34
C LEU A 50 -10.50 -29.42 29.71
N VAL A 51 -10.03 -29.30 30.94
CA VAL A 51 -8.89 -30.07 31.47
C VAL A 51 -9.24 -31.56 31.54
N THR A 52 -10.43 -31.93 32.05
CA THR A 52 -10.90 -33.32 32.07
C THR A 52 -10.98 -33.93 30.67
N LYS A 53 -11.33 -33.12 29.66
CA LYS A 53 -11.37 -33.53 28.25
C LYS A 53 -9.99 -33.54 27.58
N GLY A 54 -8.93 -33.11 28.25
CA GLY A 54 -7.58 -32.99 27.70
C GLY A 54 -7.41 -31.88 26.66
N VAL A 55 -8.36 -30.93 26.57
CA VAL A 55 -8.31 -29.82 25.60
C VAL A 55 -7.42 -28.68 26.10
N VAL A 56 -7.44 -28.43 27.41
CA VAL A 56 -6.63 -27.43 28.11
C VAL A 56 -5.65 -28.15 29.03
N SER A 57 -4.40 -27.70 29.08
CA SER A 57 -3.38 -28.28 29.95
C SER A 57 -2.97 -27.26 31.02
N SER A 58 -3.68 -27.30 32.15
CA SER A 58 -3.38 -26.44 33.29
C SER A 58 -3.85 -27.08 34.60
N ASN A 59 -3.20 -26.70 35.70
CA ASN A 59 -3.49 -27.19 37.04
C ASN A 59 -4.10 -26.08 37.89
N ASP A 60 -4.88 -26.49 38.90
CA ASP A 60 -5.46 -25.56 39.86
C ASP A 60 -4.36 -25.02 40.79
N THR A 61 -4.27 -23.70 40.89
CA THR A 61 -3.25 -22.95 41.63
C THR A 61 -3.91 -22.13 42.75
N PRO A 62 -3.30 -22.08 43.95
CA PRO A 62 -3.83 -21.27 45.04
C PRO A 62 -3.55 -19.78 44.80
N TYR A 63 -4.57 -18.96 45.03
CA TYR A 63 -4.51 -17.50 44.97
C TYR A 63 -4.89 -16.90 46.32
N VAL A 64 -4.03 -16.05 46.88
CA VAL A 64 -4.31 -15.33 48.13
C VAL A 64 -4.87 -13.95 47.78
N HIS A 65 -6.11 -13.69 48.18
CA HIS A 65 -6.74 -12.41 47.86
C HIS A 65 -6.20 -11.28 48.76
N PRO A 66 -5.74 -10.17 48.17
CA PRO A 66 -4.98 -9.14 48.88
C PRO A 66 -5.79 -8.38 49.94
N GLN A 67 -7.12 -8.33 49.82
CA GLN A 67 -7.97 -7.57 50.76
C GLN A 67 -8.34 -8.32 52.04
N ASN A 68 -8.47 -9.65 51.99
CA ASN A 68 -8.99 -10.46 53.11
C ASN A 68 -8.05 -11.60 53.52
N GLY A 69 -6.92 -11.78 52.82
CA GLY A 69 -5.96 -12.86 53.08
C GLY A 69 -6.50 -14.27 52.81
N GLN A 70 -7.68 -14.39 52.22
CA GLN A 70 -8.35 -15.66 52.03
C GLN A 70 -7.81 -16.36 50.76
N VAL A 71 -7.66 -17.68 50.83
CA VAL A 71 -7.14 -18.49 49.73
C VAL A 71 -8.29 -18.97 48.84
N TYR A 72 -8.16 -18.72 47.55
CA TYR A 72 -9.07 -19.15 46.50
C TYR A 72 -8.33 -20.00 45.47
N ARG A 73 -9.10 -20.68 44.62
CA ARG A 73 -8.58 -21.51 43.53
C ARG A 73 -8.60 -20.73 42.22
N GLU A 74 -7.53 -20.78 41.44
CA GLU A 74 -7.44 -20.18 40.12
C GLU A 74 -6.63 -21.03 39.15
N PHE A 75 -6.77 -20.75 37.84
CA PHE A 75 -5.94 -21.39 36.81
C PHE A 75 -5.10 -20.32 36.12
N LEU A 76 -3.83 -20.66 35.86
CA LEU A 76 -2.95 -19.89 34.98
C LEU A 76 -2.89 -20.59 33.63
N LEU A 77 -3.48 -19.97 32.61
CA LEU A 77 -3.59 -20.57 31.28
C LEU A 77 -2.54 -19.99 30.33
N SER A 78 -2.01 -20.85 29.46
CA SER A 78 -1.20 -20.41 28.32
C SER A 78 -2.07 -19.60 27.34
N GLN A 79 -1.43 -18.82 26.47
CA GLN A 79 -2.14 -18.05 25.44
C GLN A 79 -3.12 -18.91 24.62
N ARG A 80 -2.71 -20.13 24.22
CA ARG A 80 -3.56 -21.06 23.46
C ARG A 80 -4.80 -21.44 24.27
N ASP A 81 -4.60 -21.88 25.49
CA ASP A 81 -5.69 -22.40 26.33
C ASP A 81 -6.65 -21.29 26.75
N THR A 82 -6.14 -20.09 26.98
CA THR A 82 -6.94 -18.87 27.13
C THR A 82 -7.86 -18.65 25.93
N LEU A 83 -7.33 -18.70 24.71
CA LEU A 83 -8.15 -18.49 23.49
C LEU A 83 -9.22 -19.56 23.33
N VAL A 84 -8.92 -20.82 23.68
CA VAL A 84 -9.91 -21.91 23.69
C VAL A 84 -11.04 -21.61 24.67
N VAL A 85 -10.72 -21.17 25.89
CA VAL A 85 -11.74 -20.82 26.89
C VAL A 85 -12.57 -19.61 26.44
N VAL A 86 -11.92 -18.53 26.01
CA VAL A 86 -12.58 -17.26 25.63
C VAL A 86 -13.51 -17.46 24.42
N SER A 87 -13.05 -18.18 23.39
CA SER A 87 -13.90 -18.52 22.23
C SER A 87 -15.08 -19.46 22.60
N GLY A 88 -15.00 -20.14 23.75
CA GLY A 88 -16.10 -20.87 24.38
C GLY A 88 -17.27 -19.98 24.80
N TYR A 89 -16.99 -18.76 25.24
CA TYR A 89 -18.00 -17.82 25.76
C TYR A 89 -18.52 -16.85 24.70
N SER A 90 -17.68 -16.44 23.74
CA SER A 90 -18.11 -15.58 22.64
C SER A 90 -18.36 -16.40 21.38
N VAL A 91 -19.64 -16.65 21.10
CA VAL A 91 -20.09 -17.35 19.89
C VAL A 91 -19.69 -16.57 18.63
N GLU A 92 -19.77 -15.24 18.67
CA GLU A 92 -19.34 -14.36 17.57
C GLU A 92 -17.83 -14.46 17.31
N LEU A 93 -17.00 -14.43 18.36
CA LEU A 93 -15.56 -14.63 18.22
C LEU A 93 -15.25 -16.00 17.62
N ARG A 94 -15.94 -17.05 18.08
CA ARG A 94 -15.78 -18.40 17.54
C ARG A 94 -16.10 -18.47 16.05
N ALA A 95 -17.23 -17.90 15.63
CA ALA A 95 -17.63 -17.85 14.23
C ALA A 95 -16.58 -17.13 13.39
N ARG A 96 -16.14 -15.94 13.81
CA ARG A 96 -15.10 -15.17 13.10
C ARG A 96 -13.78 -15.91 12.98
N ILE A 97 -13.37 -16.65 14.01
CA ILE A 97 -12.16 -17.49 13.95
C ILE A 97 -12.35 -18.59 12.91
N ILE A 98 -13.49 -19.30 12.92
CA ILE A 98 -13.80 -20.37 11.97
C ILE A 98 -13.79 -19.83 10.53
N ASP A 99 -14.54 -18.76 10.27
CA ASP A 99 -14.65 -18.14 8.95
C ASP A 99 -13.28 -17.71 8.43
N ARG A 100 -12.47 -17.10 9.29
CA ARG A 100 -11.12 -16.65 8.93
C ARG A 100 -10.21 -17.82 8.55
N TRP A 101 -10.30 -18.95 9.24
CA TRP A 101 -9.52 -20.13 8.90
C TRP A 101 -9.99 -20.75 7.58
N GLN A 102 -11.29 -20.81 7.32
CA GLN A 102 -11.82 -21.27 6.03
C GLN A 102 -11.36 -20.38 4.86
N GLU A 103 -11.35 -19.06 5.05
CA GLU A 103 -10.80 -18.13 4.06
C GLU A 103 -9.31 -18.38 3.79
N LEU A 104 -8.51 -18.60 4.84
CA LEU A 104 -7.09 -18.88 4.72
C LEU A 104 -6.82 -20.21 4.02
N GLU A 105 -7.61 -21.24 4.31
CA GLU A 105 -7.52 -22.54 3.61
C GLU A 105 -7.91 -22.42 2.14
N ALA A 106 -8.96 -21.65 1.82
CA ALA A 106 -9.34 -21.36 0.45
C ALA A 106 -8.26 -20.59 -0.32
N GLN A 107 -7.57 -19.66 0.35
CA GLN A 107 -6.42 -18.93 -0.21
C GLN A 107 -5.19 -19.82 -0.38
N ALA A 108 -4.90 -20.69 0.58
CA ALA A 108 -3.79 -21.65 0.49
C ALA A 108 -3.99 -22.64 -0.67
N GLY A 109 -5.24 -23.01 -0.99
CA GLY A 109 -5.57 -23.82 -2.17
C GLY A 109 -5.26 -23.15 -3.52
N GLN A 110 -5.08 -21.82 -3.56
CA GLN A 110 -4.70 -21.09 -4.78
C GLN A 110 -3.19 -21.11 -5.04
N PHE A 111 -2.37 -21.31 -4.02
CA PHE A 111 -0.92 -21.44 -4.16
C PHE A 111 -0.55 -22.93 -4.20
N GLN A 112 -0.67 -23.54 -5.39
CA GLN A 112 -0.23 -24.91 -5.60
C GLN A 112 1.30 -24.96 -5.52
N ILE A 113 1.82 -25.41 -4.37
CA ILE A 113 3.20 -25.83 -4.28
C ILE A 113 3.32 -27.09 -5.16
N PRO A 114 4.20 -27.11 -6.18
CA PRO A 114 4.38 -28.27 -7.03
C PRO A 114 4.60 -29.52 -6.17
N ALA A 115 3.79 -30.56 -6.39
CA ALA A 115 3.73 -31.71 -5.50
C ALA A 115 5.01 -32.57 -5.59
N THR A 116 5.77 -32.38 -6.66
CA THR A 116 7.01 -33.09 -6.93
C THR A 116 8.15 -32.12 -7.23
N TYR A 117 9.37 -32.54 -6.90
CA TYR A 117 10.59 -31.76 -7.19
C TYR A 117 10.76 -31.49 -8.70
N ALA A 118 10.37 -32.43 -9.56
CA ALA A 118 10.43 -32.27 -11.01
C ALA A 118 9.49 -31.16 -11.50
N GLU A 119 8.25 -31.12 -11.01
CA GLU A 119 7.28 -30.09 -11.34
C GLU A 119 7.73 -28.70 -10.83
N ALA A 120 8.36 -28.64 -9.65
CA ALA A 120 8.94 -27.41 -9.12
C ALA A 120 10.05 -26.84 -10.01
N LEU A 121 10.95 -27.70 -10.49
CA LEU A 121 12.01 -27.29 -11.41
C LEU A 121 11.45 -26.82 -12.77
N GLN A 122 10.40 -27.48 -13.26
CA GLN A 122 9.75 -27.08 -14.50
C GLN A 122 9.08 -25.70 -14.38
N ALA A 123 8.31 -25.46 -13.32
CA ALA A 123 7.70 -24.16 -13.05
C ALA A 123 8.76 -23.05 -12.89
N ALA A 124 9.89 -23.35 -12.23
CA ALA A 124 10.99 -22.40 -12.10
C ALA A 124 11.65 -22.10 -13.46
N ALA A 125 11.79 -23.10 -14.33
CA ALA A 125 12.33 -22.93 -15.68
C ALA A 125 11.41 -22.07 -16.56
N ASP A 126 10.11 -22.32 -16.53
CA ASP A 126 9.11 -21.52 -17.26
C ASP A 126 9.13 -20.07 -16.77
N GLN A 127 9.14 -19.86 -15.45
CA GLN A 127 9.26 -18.52 -14.88
C GLN A 127 10.57 -17.83 -15.27
N ALA A 128 11.68 -18.55 -15.34
CA ALA A 128 12.96 -17.98 -15.79
C ALA A 128 12.91 -17.57 -17.27
N LYS A 129 12.27 -18.37 -18.12
CA LYS A 129 12.08 -18.09 -19.54
C LYS A 129 11.18 -16.87 -19.77
N ASP A 130 10.10 -16.75 -19.01
CA ASP A 130 9.20 -15.59 -19.08
C ASP A 130 9.93 -14.32 -18.64
N ASN A 131 10.67 -14.38 -17.53
CA ASN A 131 11.49 -13.28 -17.06
C ASN A 131 12.56 -12.86 -18.08
N GLN A 132 13.19 -13.81 -18.76
CA GLN A 132 14.12 -13.51 -19.83
C GLN A 132 13.44 -12.83 -21.02
N THR A 133 12.27 -13.32 -21.42
CA THR A 133 11.49 -12.74 -22.52
C THR A 133 11.07 -11.30 -22.21
N LEU A 134 10.58 -11.04 -20.99
CA LEU A 134 10.22 -9.69 -20.54
C LEU A 134 11.44 -8.76 -20.52
N ARG A 135 12.61 -9.25 -20.07
CA ARG A 135 13.85 -8.47 -20.10
C ARG A 135 14.26 -8.09 -21.51
N LEU A 136 14.12 -8.99 -22.49
CA LEU A 136 14.41 -8.69 -23.89
C LEU A 136 13.47 -7.60 -24.44
N VAL A 137 12.17 -7.67 -24.11
CA VAL A 137 11.21 -6.62 -24.49
C VAL A 137 11.58 -5.27 -23.87
N ILE A 138 11.97 -5.25 -22.60
CA ILE A 138 12.42 -4.01 -21.92
C ILE A 138 13.67 -3.45 -22.60
N LEU A 139 14.63 -4.29 -22.95
CA LEU A 139 15.86 -3.87 -23.65
C LEU A 139 15.55 -3.28 -25.04
N ASP A 140 14.61 -3.87 -25.79
CA ASP A 140 14.17 -3.33 -27.08
C ASP A 140 13.39 -2.00 -26.95
N GLN A 141 12.61 -1.85 -25.88
CA GLN A 141 11.83 -0.63 -25.62
C GLN A 141 12.67 0.51 -25.04
N ALA A 142 13.75 0.21 -24.31
CA ALA A 142 14.63 1.21 -23.71
C ALA A 142 15.11 2.30 -24.69
N PRO A 143 15.63 2.00 -25.90
CA PRO A 143 16.03 3.03 -26.86
C PRO A 143 14.83 3.84 -27.39
N LYS A 144 13.65 3.23 -27.53
CA LYS A 144 12.41 3.92 -27.97
C LYS A 144 11.96 4.94 -26.93
N VAL A 145 11.91 4.53 -25.65
CA VAL A 145 11.58 5.42 -24.52
C VAL A 145 12.63 6.52 -24.38
N ALA A 146 13.91 6.20 -24.50
CA ALA A 146 14.99 7.20 -24.46
C ALA A 146 14.87 8.22 -25.60
N ALA A 147 14.50 7.80 -26.82
CA ALA A 147 14.25 8.70 -27.93
C ALA A 147 13.06 9.63 -27.69
N ILE A 148 11.94 9.10 -27.17
CA ILE A 148 10.76 9.90 -26.80
C ILE A 148 11.14 10.94 -25.74
N ASN A 149 11.90 10.54 -24.71
CA ASN A 149 12.35 11.44 -23.65
C ASN A 149 13.26 12.56 -24.20
N ARG A 150 14.15 12.25 -25.16
CA ARG A 150 14.98 13.27 -25.83
C ARG A 150 14.12 14.26 -26.63
N LEU A 151 13.11 13.77 -27.35
CA LEU A 151 12.19 14.63 -28.11
C LEU A 151 11.32 15.49 -27.18
N ALA A 152 10.87 14.92 -26.06
CA ALA A 152 10.11 15.61 -25.02
C ALA A 152 10.94 16.69 -24.30
N ALA A 153 12.26 16.51 -24.20
CA ALA A 153 13.19 17.48 -23.64
C ALA A 153 13.58 18.61 -24.63
N ALA A 154 13.20 18.51 -25.91
CA ALA A 154 13.47 19.56 -26.89
C ALA A 154 12.75 20.86 -26.50
N GLY A 155 13.39 22.00 -26.79
CA GLY A 155 12.83 23.32 -26.56
C GLY A 155 11.67 23.64 -27.52
N GLY A 156 10.74 24.47 -27.06
CA GLY A 156 9.59 24.94 -27.85
C GLY A 156 8.25 24.71 -27.15
N ALA A 157 7.21 25.35 -27.64
CA ALA A 157 5.85 25.12 -27.20
C ALA A 157 4.87 25.43 -28.34
N ILE A 158 3.82 24.64 -28.46
CA ILE A 158 2.80 24.76 -29.51
C ILE A 158 1.44 25.08 -28.89
N CYS A 159 0.56 25.70 -29.68
CA CYS A 159 -0.79 25.98 -29.20
C CYS A 159 -1.58 24.68 -29.00
N ILE A 160 -2.57 24.68 -28.11
CA ILE A 160 -3.38 23.48 -27.80
C ILE A 160 -4.07 22.93 -29.06
N THR A 161 -4.45 23.79 -30.00
CA THR A 161 -5.05 23.38 -31.28
C THR A 161 -4.08 22.57 -32.14
N ASP A 162 -2.81 22.97 -32.20
CA ASP A 162 -1.79 22.23 -32.96
C ASP A 162 -1.37 20.96 -32.21
N ALA A 163 -1.30 21.01 -30.87
CA ALA A 163 -1.13 19.81 -30.05
C ALA A 163 -2.22 18.76 -30.32
N ALA A 164 -3.48 19.19 -30.49
CA ALA A 164 -4.56 18.29 -30.87
C ALA A 164 -4.32 17.61 -32.22
N LYS A 165 -3.82 18.34 -33.23
CA LYS A 165 -3.48 17.78 -34.54
C LYS A 165 -2.37 16.73 -34.43
N HIS A 166 -1.33 17.01 -33.64
CA HIS A 166 -0.25 16.06 -33.40
C HIS A 166 -0.72 14.78 -32.68
N LEU A 167 -1.69 14.91 -31.77
CA LEU A 167 -2.34 13.78 -31.10
C LEU A 167 -3.44 13.12 -31.94
N GLN A 168 -3.69 13.60 -33.17
CA GLN A 168 -4.77 13.14 -34.05
C GLN A 168 -6.17 13.26 -33.42
N LEU A 169 -6.40 14.30 -32.60
CA LEU A 169 -7.66 14.56 -31.93
C LEU A 169 -8.35 15.80 -32.51
N LYS A 170 -9.69 15.83 -32.43
CA LYS A 170 -10.45 17.07 -32.65
C LYS A 170 -10.07 18.08 -31.57
N PRO A 171 -9.72 19.34 -31.92
CA PRO A 171 -9.34 20.35 -30.93
C PRO A 171 -10.37 20.51 -29.81
N SER A 172 -11.67 20.53 -30.13
CA SER A 172 -12.76 20.62 -29.15
C SER A 172 -12.70 19.53 -28.08
N LYS A 173 -12.42 18.28 -28.48
CA LYS A 173 -12.27 17.14 -27.57
C LYS A 173 -11.06 17.33 -26.65
N LEU A 174 -9.92 17.76 -27.18
CA LEU A 174 -8.73 17.99 -26.35
C LEU A 174 -8.95 19.13 -25.34
N PHE A 175 -9.57 20.24 -25.76
CA PHE A 175 -9.90 21.35 -24.86
C PHE A 175 -10.84 20.90 -23.73
N ALA A 176 -11.88 20.13 -24.04
CA ALA A 176 -12.81 19.60 -23.04
C ALA A 176 -12.09 18.68 -22.05
N TRP A 177 -11.29 17.73 -22.55
CA TRP A 177 -10.53 16.81 -21.71
C TRP A 177 -9.52 17.55 -20.82
N MET A 178 -8.78 18.52 -21.38
CA MET A 178 -7.82 19.34 -20.63
C MET A 178 -8.50 20.17 -19.55
N GLN A 179 -9.70 20.70 -19.80
CA GLN A 179 -10.46 21.43 -18.79
C GLN A 179 -10.89 20.50 -17.64
N GLN A 180 -11.45 19.34 -17.97
CA GLN A 180 -11.91 18.35 -16.98
C GLN A 180 -10.76 17.81 -16.13
N ASN A 181 -9.60 17.55 -16.74
CA ASN A 181 -8.42 17.01 -16.07
C ASN A 181 -7.52 18.08 -15.43
N ARG A 182 -8.05 19.30 -15.26
CA ARG A 182 -7.36 20.43 -14.62
C ARG A 182 -6.00 20.75 -15.25
N TRP A 183 -5.93 20.73 -16.57
CA TRP A 183 -4.79 21.27 -17.33
C TRP A 183 -4.97 22.74 -17.63
N ILE A 184 -6.19 23.13 -17.99
CA ILE A 184 -6.57 24.52 -18.28
C ILE A 184 -7.88 24.89 -17.59
N PHE A 185 -8.10 26.18 -17.38
CA PHE A 185 -9.35 26.74 -16.86
C PHE A 185 -9.62 28.13 -17.43
N ARG A 186 -10.81 28.67 -17.17
CA ARG A 186 -11.17 30.07 -17.48
C ARG A 186 -11.33 30.86 -16.19
N ARG A 187 -10.82 32.09 -16.17
CA ARG A 187 -11.01 33.00 -15.03
C ARG A 187 -12.38 33.66 -15.11
N GLN A 188 -12.97 34.00 -13.96
CA GLN A 188 -14.21 34.76 -13.92
C GLN A 188 -14.03 36.10 -14.65
N GLY A 189 -14.95 36.43 -15.55
CA GLY A 189 -14.90 37.65 -16.37
C GLY A 189 -13.95 37.61 -17.58
N SER A 190 -13.19 36.53 -17.80
CA SER A 190 -12.32 36.38 -18.98
C SER A 190 -12.60 35.10 -19.75
N GLY A 191 -12.93 35.24 -21.04
CA GLY A 191 -13.12 34.11 -21.95
C GLY A 191 -11.84 33.36 -22.34
N ARG A 192 -10.67 33.78 -21.84
CA ARG A 192 -9.37 33.20 -22.18
C ARG A 192 -9.05 31.97 -21.33
N TRP A 193 -8.40 31.00 -21.96
CA TRP A 193 -7.86 29.83 -21.27
C TRP A 193 -6.59 30.19 -20.51
N THR A 194 -6.38 29.55 -19.37
CA THR A 194 -5.17 29.68 -18.54
C THR A 194 -4.74 28.29 -18.08
N ALA A 195 -3.45 27.96 -18.18
CA ALA A 195 -2.94 26.69 -17.67
C ALA A 195 -2.86 26.70 -16.14
N TYR A 196 -3.11 25.54 -15.52
CA TYR A 196 -2.94 25.35 -14.07
C TYR A 196 -1.46 25.37 -13.67
N GLN A 197 -1.14 26.01 -12.54
CA GLN A 197 0.23 26.17 -12.05
C GLN A 197 1.00 24.83 -11.92
N PRO A 198 0.42 23.71 -11.43
CA PRO A 198 1.12 22.43 -11.39
C PRO A 198 1.60 21.91 -12.76
N ARG A 199 0.87 22.22 -13.85
CA ARG A 199 1.27 21.82 -15.21
C ARG A 199 2.41 22.68 -15.76
N ILE A 200 2.49 23.91 -15.30
CA ILE A 200 3.60 24.82 -15.61
C ILE A 200 4.85 24.40 -14.83
N THR A 201 4.74 24.20 -13.52
CA THR A 201 5.85 23.76 -12.67
C THR A 201 6.44 22.41 -13.11
N SER A 202 5.61 21.49 -13.59
CA SER A 202 6.07 20.19 -14.13
C SER A 202 6.67 20.28 -15.54
N GLY A 203 6.66 21.46 -16.17
CA GLY A 203 7.18 21.72 -17.50
C GLY A 203 6.33 21.16 -18.64
N LEU A 204 5.06 20.82 -18.38
CA LEU A 204 4.11 20.29 -19.39
C LEU A 204 3.46 21.40 -20.21
N MET A 205 3.33 22.58 -19.62
CA MET A 205 2.74 23.76 -20.27
C MET A 205 3.56 25.01 -19.96
N VAL A 206 3.50 25.99 -20.84
CA VAL A 206 4.08 27.33 -20.64
C VAL A 206 3.09 28.40 -21.05
N HIS A 207 3.31 29.62 -20.60
CA HIS A 207 2.47 30.77 -20.92
C HIS A 207 3.21 31.69 -21.89
N LYS A 208 2.56 32.02 -23.01
CA LYS A 208 3.03 33.09 -23.90
C LYS A 208 2.35 34.40 -23.51
N VAL A 209 3.13 35.45 -23.29
CA VAL A 209 2.60 36.81 -23.08
C VAL A 209 2.09 37.34 -24.42
N THR A 210 0.79 37.66 -24.50
CA THR A 210 0.15 38.04 -25.78
C THR A 210 -0.35 39.48 -25.78
N ALA A 211 -0.75 40.05 -24.64
CA ALA A 211 -1.13 41.46 -24.53
C ALA A 211 -1.14 41.92 -23.06
N LEU A 212 -0.86 43.18 -22.78
CA LEU A 212 -1.21 43.83 -21.51
C LEU A 212 -2.63 44.39 -21.68
N LYS A 213 -3.55 44.00 -20.79
CA LYS A 213 -4.86 44.65 -20.71
C LYS A 213 -5.00 45.30 -19.33
N PRO A 214 -5.46 46.56 -19.26
CA PRO A 214 -5.77 47.19 -17.98
C PRO A 214 -6.90 46.39 -17.31
N ASP A 215 -6.69 46.08 -16.04
CA ASP A 215 -7.66 45.40 -15.20
C ASP A 215 -8.90 46.29 -14.98
N SER A 216 -10.09 45.74 -15.21
CA SER A 216 -11.34 46.52 -15.09
C SER A 216 -11.66 46.94 -13.65
N GLU A 217 -11.00 46.34 -12.66
CA GLU A 217 -11.25 46.57 -11.23
C GLU A 217 -10.15 47.40 -10.55
N THR A 218 -8.89 47.29 -11.01
CA THR A 218 -7.74 47.97 -10.40
C THR A 218 -7.00 48.95 -11.32
N GLY A 219 -7.36 49.03 -12.60
CA GLY A 219 -6.69 49.90 -13.58
C GLY A 219 -5.24 49.52 -13.90
N ALA A 220 -4.70 48.45 -13.30
CA ALA A 220 -3.34 47.99 -13.51
C ALA A 220 -3.23 47.11 -14.76
N ASP A 221 -2.15 47.29 -15.54
CA ASP A 221 -1.86 46.44 -16.69
C ASP A 221 -1.60 44.99 -16.26
N ARG A 222 -2.51 44.09 -16.65
CA ARG A 222 -2.36 42.65 -16.44
C ARG A 222 -1.91 41.98 -17.73
N ALA A 223 -0.82 41.20 -17.64
CA ALA A 223 -0.38 40.35 -18.74
C ALA A 223 -1.43 39.26 -19.01
N ALA A 224 -1.93 39.23 -20.24
CA ALA A 224 -2.73 38.14 -20.79
C ALA A 224 -1.78 37.04 -21.29
N PHE A 225 -1.98 35.84 -20.79
CA PHE A 225 -1.17 34.68 -21.11
C PHE A 225 -1.98 33.66 -21.90
N ASP A 226 -1.46 33.21 -23.03
CA ASP A 226 -2.04 32.09 -23.76
C ASP A 226 -1.29 30.78 -23.37
N PRO A 227 -2.03 29.72 -23.02
CA PRO A 227 -1.42 28.45 -22.62
C PRO A 227 -0.91 27.69 -23.85
N LEU A 228 0.36 27.31 -23.80
CA LEU A 228 1.03 26.48 -24.79
C LEU A 228 1.44 25.13 -24.18
N VAL A 229 1.47 24.09 -25.01
CA VAL A 229 1.88 22.73 -24.65
C VAL A 229 3.34 22.54 -25.06
N THR A 230 4.17 22.08 -24.14
CA THR A 230 5.59 21.75 -24.45
C THR A 230 5.68 20.36 -25.09
N PRO A 231 6.80 19.99 -25.73
CA PRO A 231 7.03 18.62 -26.18
C PRO A 231 6.87 17.57 -25.07
N LYS A 232 7.29 17.88 -23.85
CA LYS A 232 7.05 17.07 -22.64
C LYS A 232 5.56 16.94 -22.31
N GLY A 233 4.81 18.03 -22.40
CA GLY A 233 3.36 18.02 -22.25
C GLY A 233 2.69 17.14 -23.30
N LEU A 234 3.11 17.26 -24.55
CA LEU A 234 2.58 16.51 -25.69
C LEU A 234 2.85 15.00 -25.54
N ALA A 235 4.08 14.62 -25.19
CA ALA A 235 4.43 13.22 -24.92
C ALA A 235 3.57 12.63 -23.79
N ARG A 236 3.36 13.40 -22.70
CA ARG A 236 2.51 12.96 -21.60
C ARG A 236 1.04 12.80 -22.01
N LEU A 237 0.52 13.69 -22.86
CA LEU A 237 -0.84 13.56 -23.39
C LEU A 237 -0.98 12.34 -24.30
N ALA A 238 0.06 11.98 -25.06
CA ALA A 238 0.08 10.78 -25.88
C ALA A 238 0.12 9.49 -25.02
N GLU A 239 0.92 9.45 -23.95
CA GLU A 239 0.96 8.33 -22.99
C GLU A 239 -0.39 8.07 -22.32
N LEU A 240 -1.15 9.12 -22.03
CA LEU A 240 -2.46 9.02 -21.41
C LEU A 240 -3.53 8.46 -22.38
N ASN A 241 -3.16 8.16 -23.62
CA ASN A 241 -4.00 7.54 -24.64
C ASN A 241 -5.40 8.18 -24.75
N ILE A 242 -5.42 9.51 -24.74
CA ILE A 242 -6.63 10.32 -24.62
C ILE A 242 -7.64 10.01 -25.74
N GLY A 243 -7.17 9.54 -26.91
CA GLY A 243 -7.99 9.13 -28.05
C GLY A 243 -8.75 7.82 -27.87
N ALA A 244 -8.30 6.90 -27.01
CA ALA A 244 -9.03 5.66 -26.73
C ALA A 244 -10.16 5.86 -25.69
N SER A 245 -10.09 6.94 -24.91
CA SER A 245 -11.03 7.28 -23.83
C SER A 245 -12.12 8.31 -24.20
N LEU A 246 -12.17 8.78 -25.46
CA LEU A 246 -13.00 9.91 -25.91
C LEU A 246 -13.79 9.63 -27.19
#